data_AF-A0A2N9FMK2-F1
#
_entry.id   AF-A0A2N9FMK2-F1
#
_cell.length_a   1.000
_cell.length_b   1.000
_cell.length_c   1.000
_cell.angle_alpha   90.00
_cell.angle_beta   90.00
_cell.angle_gamma   90.00
#
_symmetry.space_group_name_H-M   'P 1'
#
loop_
_entity.id
_entity.type
_entity.pdbx_description
1 polymer ?
#
loop_
_entity_poly.entity_id
_entity_poly.type
_entity_poly.pdbx_seq_one_letter_code
_entity_poly.pdbx_strand_id
1 'polypeptide(L)'
;MQIRVKCKCGEGKCPEWAIVELQGVVEAQPAFQDRLQNLEIGILCRPSSEQVYTFTVGYHELTGSKLALKKPLLLLQKIKHSSEADQSGDTNTQTNSSTNVELQVIGIIRHRILFKTRPKALISKPEPTMKERARALVASNRTA
;
A
#
# COMPACT_ATOMS: atom_id res chain seq x y z
N MET A 1 6.32 -22.14 -21.46
CA MET A 1 5.22 -22.01 -20.48
C MET A 1 4.36 -20.81 -20.88
N GLN A 2 3.05 -20.97 -21.06
CA GLN A 2 2.13 -19.89 -21.44
C GLN A 2 1.12 -19.67 -20.30
N ILE A 3 1.01 -18.44 -19.81
CA ILE A 3 0.00 -18.05 -18.80
C ILE A 3 -1.14 -17.36 -19.54
N ARG A 4 -2.36 -17.90 -19.43
CA ARG A 4 -3.56 -17.30 -20.00
C ARG A 4 -4.23 -16.41 -18.97
N VAL A 5 -4.49 -15.16 -19.33
CA VAL A 5 -5.19 -14.18 -18.50
C VAL A 5 -6.33 -13.56 -19.28
N LYS A 6 -7.41 -13.17 -18.60
CA LYS A 6 -8.52 -12.43 -19.19
C LYS A 6 -8.52 -11.00 -18.66
N CYS A 7 -8.51 -10.01 -19.55
CA CYS A 7 -8.78 -8.62 -19.18
C CYS A 7 -10.20 -8.26 -19.62
N LYS A 8 -11.01 -7.81 -18.66
CA LYS A 8 -12.37 -7.28 -18.90
C LYS A 8 -12.39 -5.75 -18.88
N CYS A 9 -11.20 -5.15 -18.92
CA CYS A 9 -10.95 -3.78 -18.54
C CYS A 9 -11.32 -2.77 -19.63
N GLY A 10 -11.70 -3.21 -20.84
CA GLY A 10 -11.81 -2.36 -22.02
C GLY A 10 -10.44 -1.90 -22.52
N GLU A 11 -10.34 -1.60 -23.82
CA GLU A 11 -9.07 -1.16 -24.41
C GLU A 11 -8.58 0.14 -23.75
N GLY A 12 -7.33 0.14 -23.27
CA GLY A 12 -6.70 1.30 -22.61
C GLY A 12 -7.28 1.70 -21.24
N LYS A 13 -8.28 0.99 -20.71
CA LYS A 13 -9.05 1.39 -19.52
C LYS A 13 -8.72 0.58 -18.26
N CYS A 14 -7.65 -0.24 -18.28
CA CYS A 14 -7.17 -0.90 -17.07
C CYS A 14 -6.82 0.15 -16.00
N PRO A 15 -7.35 0.03 -14.77
CA PRO A 15 -7.02 0.97 -13.72
C PRO A 15 -5.53 0.88 -13.35
N GLU A 16 -4.92 2.03 -13.09
CA GLU A 16 -3.55 2.11 -12.60
C GLU A 16 -3.54 1.93 -11.08
N TRP A 17 -2.71 1.01 -10.62
CA TRP A 17 -2.44 0.73 -9.21
C TRP A 17 -1.01 1.12 -8.86
N ALA A 18 -0.76 1.35 -7.57
CA ALA A 18 0.57 1.59 -7.06
C ALA A 18 0.87 0.66 -5.88
N ILE A 19 2.14 0.29 -5.75
CA ILE A 19 2.64 -0.40 -4.55
C ILE A 19 3.10 0.65 -3.54
N VAL A 20 2.75 0.47 -2.26
CA VAL A 20 3.40 1.16 -1.14
C VAL A 20 4.44 0.20 -0.57
N GLU A 21 5.72 0.56 -0.65
CA GLU A 21 6.84 -0.29 -0.23
C GLU A 21 7.58 0.34 0.94
N LEU A 22 7.69 -0.40 2.04
CA LEU A 22 8.34 0.01 3.28
C LEU A 22 9.58 -0.85 3.49
N GLN A 23 10.73 -0.23 3.75
CA GLN A 23 11.94 -0.97 4.14
C GLN A 23 11.87 -1.32 5.64
N GLY A 24 11.23 -2.45 5.96
CA GLY A 24 11.05 -2.93 7.31
C GLY A 24 9.82 -3.83 7.44
N VAL A 25 9.32 -3.97 8.66
CA VAL A 25 8.09 -4.74 8.98
C VAL A 25 7.04 -3.79 9.54
N VAL A 26 5.79 -3.96 9.11
CA VAL A 26 4.63 -3.30 9.72
C VAL A 26 4.13 -4.20 10.85
N GLU A 27 4.30 -3.74 12.08
CA GLU A 27 3.86 -4.47 13.28
C GLU A 27 2.44 -4.08 13.64
N ALA A 28 1.57 -5.08 13.80
CA ALA A 28 0.24 -4.86 14.36
C ALA A 28 0.36 -4.65 15.87
N GLN A 29 -0.58 -3.90 16.47
CA GLN A 29 -0.66 -3.89 17.94
C GLN A 29 -1.10 -5.28 18.43
N PRO A 30 -0.64 -5.73 19.62
CA PRO A 30 -1.00 -7.05 20.16
C PRO A 30 -2.52 -7.29 20.24
N ALA A 31 -3.31 -6.22 20.43
CA ALA A 31 -4.78 -6.27 20.45
C ALA A 31 -5.40 -6.82 19.16
N PHE A 32 -4.68 -6.76 18.03
CA PHE A 32 -5.15 -7.23 16.72
C PHE A 32 -4.69 -8.64 16.36
N GLN A 33 -3.98 -9.36 17.25
CA GLN A 33 -3.52 -10.74 17.02
C GLN A 33 -2.78 -10.89 15.67
N ASP A 34 -1.88 -9.95 15.37
CA ASP A 34 -1.10 -9.89 14.12
C ASP A 34 -1.93 -9.78 12.82
N ARG A 35 -3.24 -9.52 12.92
CA ARG A 35 -4.10 -9.32 11.76
C ARG A 35 -4.00 -7.88 11.29
N LEU A 36 -3.45 -7.68 10.09
CA LEU A 36 -3.42 -6.36 9.43
C LEU A 36 -4.57 -6.14 8.44
N GLN A 37 -5.36 -7.18 8.14
CA GLN A 37 -6.39 -7.06 7.12
C GLN A 37 -7.49 -6.08 7.57
N ASN A 38 -7.89 -5.18 6.67
CA ASN A 38 -8.93 -4.17 6.90
C ASN A 38 -8.69 -3.21 8.08
N LEU A 39 -7.46 -3.14 8.60
CA LEU A 39 -7.11 -2.14 9.60
C LEU A 39 -6.69 -0.83 8.94
N GLU A 40 -7.06 0.29 9.55
CA GLU A 40 -6.46 1.57 9.24
C GLU A 40 -5.03 1.59 9.80
N ILE A 41 -4.05 1.51 8.90
CA ILE A 41 -2.63 1.47 9.26
C ILE A 41 -2.07 2.89 9.45
N GLY A 42 -2.62 3.87 8.74
CA GLY A 42 -2.10 5.24 8.77
C GLY A 42 -2.52 6.09 7.58
N ILE A 43 -1.85 7.23 7.45
CA ILE A 43 -2.20 8.28 6.49
C ILE A 43 -1.07 8.44 5.47
N LEU A 44 -1.40 8.27 4.18
CA LEU A 44 -0.51 8.53 3.06
C LEU A 44 -0.84 9.90 2.45
N CYS A 45 0.10 10.83 2.51
CA CYS A 45 -0.06 12.18 1.96
C CYS A 45 0.91 12.42 0.80
N ARG A 46 0.42 13.12 -0.22
CA ARG A 46 1.24 13.70 -1.29
C ARG A 46 1.14 15.23 -1.21
N PRO A 47 2.15 15.93 -0.65
CA PRO A 47 2.18 17.39 -0.70
C PRO A 47 2.12 17.87 -2.17
N SER A 48 1.51 19.02 -2.40
CA SER A 48 0.95 19.47 -3.69
C SER A 48 1.93 19.57 -4.86
N SER A 49 3.24 19.55 -4.62
CA SER A 49 4.24 19.50 -5.68
C SER A 49 5.45 18.72 -5.20
N GLU A 50 5.62 17.49 -5.69
CA GLU A 50 6.87 16.72 -5.84
C GLU A 50 6.52 15.23 -5.99
N GLN A 51 7.45 14.42 -6.49
CA GLN A 51 7.36 12.94 -6.39
C GLN A 51 7.57 12.45 -4.95
N VAL A 52 7.42 13.31 -3.96
CA VAL A 52 7.65 13.05 -2.53
C VAL A 52 6.31 12.73 -1.87
N TYR A 53 6.35 11.75 -0.98
CA TYR A 53 5.21 11.29 -0.21
C TYR A 53 5.60 11.25 1.27
N THR A 54 4.64 11.53 2.14
CA THR A 54 4.75 11.26 3.57
C THR A 54 3.78 10.14 3.94
N PHE A 55 4.20 9.24 4.80
CA PHE A 55 3.37 8.17 5.32
C PHE A 55 3.50 8.11 6.83
N THR A 56 2.38 8.33 7.51
CA THR A 56 2.31 8.38 8.96
C THR A 56 1.68 7.11 9.47
N VAL A 57 2.40 6.34 10.29
CA VAL A 57 1.96 5.08 10.92
C VAL A 57 2.20 5.18 12.43
N GLY A 58 1.13 5.25 13.21
CA GLY A 58 1.21 5.54 14.64
C GLY A 58 1.95 6.86 14.90
N TYR A 59 3.02 6.81 15.70
CA TYR A 59 3.87 7.98 16.02
C TYR A 59 5.04 8.18 15.05
N HIS A 60 5.09 7.43 13.96
CA HIS A 60 6.19 7.49 13.01
C HIS A 60 5.75 8.15 11.72
N GLU A 61 6.58 9.06 11.22
CA GLU A 61 6.49 9.61 9.88
C GLU A 61 7.64 9.07 9.03
N LEU A 62 7.30 8.57 7.84
CA LEU A 62 8.25 8.17 6.81
C LEU A 62 8.15 9.14 5.64
N THR A 63 9.30 9.47 5.06
CA THR A 63 9.37 10.20 3.80
C THR A 63 9.75 9.24 2.68
N GLY A 64 8.97 9.24 1.60
CA GLY A 64 9.13 8.34 0.48
C GLY A 64 9.06 9.08 -0.84
N SER A 65 9.28 8.34 -1.92
CA SER A 65 9.19 8.88 -3.27
C SER A 65 8.50 7.91 -4.23
N LYS A 66 7.77 8.45 -5.21
CA LYS A 66 7.22 7.66 -6.31
C LYS A 66 8.32 7.30 -7.28
N LEU A 67 8.42 6.03 -7.64
CA LEU A 67 9.41 5.48 -8.56
C LEU A 67 8.72 4.67 -9.64
N ALA A 68 9.11 4.86 -10.90
CA ALA A 68 8.69 3.99 -11.99
C ALA A 68 9.36 2.60 -11.87
N LEU A 69 8.59 1.55 -12.12
CA LEU A 69 9.07 0.18 -12.16
C LEU A 69 9.75 -0.08 -13.51
N LYS A 70 10.96 -0.66 -13.48
CA LYS A 70 11.67 -1.11 -14.69
C LYS A 70 10.84 -2.14 -15.49
N LYS A 71 10.04 -2.93 -14.79
CA LYS A 71 9.12 -3.92 -15.36
C LYS A 71 7.74 -3.70 -14.72
N PRO A 72 6.75 -3.21 -15.48
CA PRO A 72 5.38 -3.10 -14.99
C PRO A 72 4.82 -4.47 -14.57
N LEU A 73 3.93 -4.46 -13.58
CA LEU A 73 3.28 -5.67 -13.08
C LEU A 73 1.79 -5.67 -13.45
N LEU A 74 1.27 -6.86 -13.76
CA LEU A 74 -0.17 -7.08 -13.87
C LEU A 74 -0.71 -7.47 -12.51
N LEU A 75 -1.77 -6.78 -12.06
CA LEU A 75 -2.51 -7.18 -10.89
C LEU A 75 -3.58 -8.20 -11.31
N LEU A 76 -3.44 -9.43 -10.86
CA LEU A 76 -4.29 -10.56 -11.24
C LEU A 76 -5.14 -11.02 -10.05
N GLN A 77 -6.44 -11.17 -10.28
CA GLN A 77 -7.35 -11.83 -9.35
C GLN A 77 -7.57 -13.27 -9.79
N LYS A 78 -7.32 -14.22 -8.88
CA LYS A 78 -7.59 -15.64 -9.09
C LYS A 78 -9.05 -15.92 -8.76
N ILE A 79 -9.83 -16.34 -9.75
CA ILE A 79 -11.23 -16.72 -9.60
C ILE A 79 -11.30 -18.24 -9.66
N LYS A 80 -11.89 -18.86 -8.63
CA LYS A 80 -12.21 -20.28 -8.63
C LYS A 80 -13.70 -20.41 -8.88
N HIS A 81 -14.09 -21.12 -9.94
CA HIS A 81 -15.48 -21.50 -10.15
C HIS A 81 -15.74 -22.79 -9.37
N SER A 82 -16.53 -22.73 -8.29
CA SER A 82 -17.11 -23.92 -7.67
C SER A 82 -18.24 -24.39 -8.57
N SER A 83 -18.19 -25.63 -9.02
CA SER A 83 -19.29 -26.28 -9.73
C SER A 83 -20.45 -26.50 -8.75
N GLU A 84 -21.36 -25.54 -8.64
CA GLU A 84 -22.66 -25.73 -7.96
C GLU A 84 -23.65 -26.47 -8.87
N ALA A 85 -23.27 -27.67 -9.29
CA ALA A 85 -24.13 -28.57 -10.05
C ALA A 85 -23.82 -30.01 -9.67
N ASP A 86 -24.12 -30.40 -8.42
CA ASP A 86 -24.22 -31.80 -8.01
C ASP A 86 -25.30 -31.94 -6.93
N GLN A 87 -26.55 -31.75 -7.36
CA GLN A 87 -27.70 -32.46 -6.80
C GLN A 87 -28.60 -32.91 -7.96
N SER A 88 -28.15 -33.89 -8.73
CA SER A 88 -29.01 -34.91 -9.34
C SER A 88 -28.19 -36.03 -9.97
N GLY A 89 -28.24 -37.20 -9.33
CA GLY A 89 -28.28 -38.52 -9.98
C GLY A 89 -27.07 -39.00 -10.78
N ASP A 90 -26.43 -40.05 -10.26
CA ASP A 90 -25.76 -41.15 -10.99
C ASP A 90 -25.13 -40.82 -12.36
N THR A 91 -23.80 -40.89 -12.45
CA THR A 91 -23.10 -42.00 -13.14
C THR A 91 -21.59 -41.76 -13.10
N ASN A 92 -20.90 -42.78 -12.59
CA ASN A 92 -19.47 -43.04 -12.57
C ASN A 92 -18.71 -42.53 -13.84
N THR A 93 -18.14 -41.32 -13.80
CA THR A 93 -17.06 -40.91 -14.72
C THR A 93 -16.01 -40.11 -13.97
N GLN A 94 -14.87 -40.74 -13.76
CA GLN A 94 -13.69 -40.19 -13.12
C GLN A 94 -12.97 -39.25 -14.09
N THR A 95 -13.58 -38.11 -14.41
CA THR A 95 -12.91 -37.03 -15.14
C THR A 95 -12.28 -36.09 -14.14
N ASN A 96 -10.94 -36.03 -14.14
CA ASN A 96 -10.11 -35.09 -13.39
C ASN A 96 -10.78 -33.71 -13.29
N SER A 97 -11.38 -33.42 -12.13
CA SER A 97 -12.05 -32.14 -11.88
C SER A 97 -10.99 -31.06 -11.67
N SER A 98 -10.36 -30.65 -12.77
CA SER A 98 -9.55 -29.44 -12.80
C SER A 98 -10.50 -28.29 -12.49
N THR A 99 -10.54 -27.86 -11.22
CA THR A 99 -11.24 -26.66 -10.78
C THR A 99 -10.95 -25.57 -11.80
N ASN A 100 -11.98 -25.03 -12.45
CA ASN A 100 -11.80 -24.06 -13.52
C ASN A 100 -11.31 -22.75 -12.89
N VAL A 101 -10.00 -22.54 -12.91
CA VAL A 101 -9.35 -21.35 -12.35
C VAL A 101 -9.16 -20.33 -13.46
N GLU A 102 -9.78 -19.17 -13.30
CA GLU A 102 -9.62 -18.04 -14.19
C GLU A 102 -8.72 -16.97 -13.54
N LEU A 103 -7.76 -16.44 -14.30
CA LEU A 103 -6.94 -15.30 -13.90
C LEU A 103 -7.47 -14.03 -14.57
N GLN A 104 -8.08 -13.15 -13.79
CA GLN A 104 -8.63 -11.89 -14.28
C GLN A 104 -7.66 -10.74 -14.01
N VAL A 105 -7.39 -9.92 -15.03
CA VAL A 105 -6.64 -8.66 -14.87
C VAL A 105 -7.55 -7.64 -14.20
N ILE A 106 -7.11 -7.12 -13.05
CA ILE A 106 -7.82 -6.10 -12.28
C ILE A 106 -7.09 -4.75 -12.26
N GLY A 107 -5.85 -4.70 -12.76
CA GLY A 107 -5.09 -3.46 -12.83
C GLY A 107 -3.67 -3.62 -13.35
N ILE A 108 -3.01 -2.50 -13.58
CA ILE A 108 -1.61 -2.43 -13.98
C ILE A 108 -0.86 -1.60 -12.94
N ILE A 109 0.32 -2.06 -12.54
CA ILE A 109 1.20 -1.33 -11.62
C ILE A 109 2.46 -0.92 -12.41
N ARG A 110 2.63 0.38 -12.65
CA ARG A 110 3.86 0.92 -13.27
C ARG A 110 4.73 1.67 -12.28
N HIS A 111 4.21 1.97 -11.10
CA HIS A 111 4.91 2.76 -10.10
C HIS A 111 4.79 2.14 -8.71
N ARG A 112 5.80 2.42 -7.88
CA ARG A 112 5.76 2.18 -6.43
C ARG A 112 6.06 3.48 -5.69
N ILE A 113 5.55 3.61 -4.47
CA ILE A 113 5.93 4.64 -3.52
C ILE A 113 6.88 3.95 -2.53
N LEU A 114 8.16 4.31 -2.58
CA LEU A 114 9.21 3.68 -1.79
C LEU A 114 9.57 4.55 -0.59
N PHE A 115 9.42 3.98 0.60
CA PHE A 115 9.86 4.53 1.88
C PHE A 115 11.09 3.76 2.38
N LYS A 116 12.27 4.29 2.07
CA LYS A 116 13.58 3.69 2.42
C LYS A 116 14.28 4.40 3.59
N THR A 117 13.78 5.54 4.02
CA THR A 117 14.39 6.31 5.11
C THR A 117 13.93 5.76 6.45
N ARG A 118 14.81 5.87 7.47
CA ARG A 118 14.46 5.52 8.86
C ARG A 118 13.22 6.32 9.30
N PRO A 119 12.22 5.69 9.94
CA PRO A 119 11.05 6.39 10.46
C PRO A 119 11.44 7.46 11.48
N LYS A 120 10.86 8.66 11.34
CA LYS A 120 11.05 9.77 12.27
C LYS A 120 9.92 9.75 13.28
N ALA A 121 10.24 9.86 14.56
CA ALA A 121 9.22 10.00 15.59
C ALA A 121 8.60 11.40 15.52
N LEU A 122 7.26 11.45 15.54
CA LEU A 122 6.47 12.67 15.73
C LEU A 122 6.47 13.06 17.21
N ILE A 123 7.67 13.28 17.76
CA ILE A 123 7.80 13.81 19.12
C ILE A 123 7.41 15.27 19.03
N SER A 124 6.43 15.71 19.84
CA SER A 124 6.21 17.13 20.05
C SER A 124 7.55 17.74 20.45
N LYS A 125 8.03 18.73 19.68
CA LYS A 125 9.14 19.55 20.17
C LYS A 125 8.71 20.05 21.55
N PRO A 126 9.51 19.87 22.63
CA PRO A 126 9.14 20.43 23.92
C PRO A 126 8.85 21.91 23.72
N GLU A 127 7.74 22.40 24.28
CA GLU A 127 7.47 23.83 24.26
C GLU A 127 8.72 24.56 24.76
N PRO A 128 9.21 25.60 24.04
CA PRO A 128 10.37 26.33 24.50
C PRO A 128 10.04 26.86 25.89
N THR A 129 10.81 26.42 26.89
CA THR A 129 10.67 26.91 28.26
C THR A 129 10.73 28.45 28.23
N MET A 130 10.03 29.13 29.13
CA MET A 130 9.95 30.60 29.15
C MET A 130 11.32 31.30 29.05
N LYS A 131 12.39 30.65 29.53
CA LYS A 131 13.78 31.14 29.46
C LYS A 131 14.32 31.22 28.02
N GLU A 132 13.87 30.35 27.13
CA GLU A 132 14.28 30.31 25.72
C GLU A 132 13.44 31.26 24.85
N ARG A 133 12.14 31.44 25.17
CA ARG A 133 11.31 32.51 24.58
C ARG A 133 11.89 33.90 24.86
N ALA A 134 12.37 34.15 26.09
CA ALA A 134 13.00 35.41 26.45
C ALA A 134 14.29 35.68 25.64
N ARG A 135 15.10 34.64 25.36
CA ARG A 135 16.32 34.79 24.56
C ARG A 135 16.03 35.07 23.08
N ALA A 136 14.99 34.46 22.51
CA ALA A 136 14.58 34.69 21.12
C ALA A 136 14.03 36.13 20.91
N LEU A 137 13.24 36.64 21.86
CA LEU A 137 12.75 38.03 21.85
C LEU A 137 13.89 39.05 21.96
N VAL A 138 14.91 38.77 22.79
CA VAL A 138 16.08 39.65 22.94
C VAL A 138 16.99 39.62 21.71
N ALA A 139 17.09 38.48 21.02
CA ALA A 139 17.87 38.37 19.79
C ALA A 139 17.21 39.12 18.62
N SER A 140 15.88 39.12 18.53
CA SER A 140 15.15 39.81 17.45
C SER A 140 15.19 41.34 17.55
N ASN A 141 15.39 41.89 18.75
CA ASN A 141 15.49 43.34 19.00
C ASN A 141 16.91 43.92 18.85
N ARG A 142 17.91 43.12 18.46
CA ARG A 142 19.30 43.57 18.23
C ARG A 142 19.65 43.79 16.76
N THR A 143 18.70 43.61 15.85
CA THR A 143 18.88 43.75 14.39
C THR A 143 18.03 44.85 13.76
N ALA A 144 17.55 45.82 14.54
CA ALA A 144 16.95 47.05 14.04
C ALA A 144 17.75 48.25 14.53
#